data_AF-A0A946MGD2-F1
#
_entry.id   AF-A0A946MGD2-F1
#
_cell.length_a   1.000
_cell.length_b   1.000
_cell.length_c   1.000
_cell.angle_alpha   90.00
_cell.angle_beta   90.00
_cell.angle_gamma   90.00
#
_symmetry.space_group_name_H-M   'P 1'
#
loop_
_entity.id
_entity.type
_entity.pdbx_description
1 polymer ?
#
loop_
_entity_poly.entity_id
_entity_poly.type
_entity_poly.pdbx_seq_one_letter_code
_entity_poly.pdbx_strand_id
1 'polypeptide(L)' 'MRILQTLLLFLSFVVSCTAMAKKPNQVDFSRDIKPILSDRCYTCHGPDAQSREAELRLDLR' A
#
# COMPACT_ATOMS: atom_id res chain seq x y z
N MET A 1 -28.41 20.32 33.33
CA MET A 1 -27.52 19.12 33.32
C MET A 1 -27.95 18.07 32.29
N ARG A 2 -29.24 17.76 32.14
CA ARG A 2 -29.74 16.77 31.15
C ARG A 2 -29.43 17.11 29.68
N ILE A 3 -29.54 18.38 29.29
CA ILE A 3 -29.26 18.87 27.93
C ILE A 3 -27.77 18.71 27.56
N LEU A 4 -26.88 18.97 28.52
CA LEU A 4 -25.43 18.79 28.32
C LEU A 4 -25.08 17.31 28.13
N GLN A 5 -25.74 16.42 28.88
CA GLN A 5 -25.56 14.98 28.77
C GLN A 5 -26.04 14.42 27.42
N THR A 6 -27.20 14.87 26.93
CA THR A 6 -27.71 14.44 25.61
C THR A 6 -26.86 14.96 24.46
N LEU A 7 -26.35 16.20 24.57
CA LEU A 7 -25.42 16.75 23.57
C LEU A 7 -24.08 15.98 23.53
N LEU A 8 -23.55 15.62 24.70
CA LEU A 8 -22.31 14.82 24.79
C LEU A 8 -22.50 13.41 24.22
N LEU A 9 -23.64 12.77 24.49
CA LEU A 9 -23.96 11.45 23.94
C LEU A 9 -24.15 11.49 22.42
N PHE A 10 -24.83 12.52 21.91
CA PHE A 10 -25.02 12.70 20.47
C PHE A 10 -23.69 12.98 19.74
N LEU A 11 -22.81 13.78 20.36
CA LEU A 11 -21.47 14.06 19.83
C LEU A 11 -20.59 12.81 19.78
N SER A 12 -20.62 11.99 20.83
CA SER A 12 -19.89 10.71 20.88
C SER A 12 -20.38 9.72 19.80
N PHE A 13 -21.68 9.71 19.53
CA PHE A 13 -22.27 8.88 18.48
C PHE A 13 -21.83 9.31 17.07
N VAL A 14 -21.81 10.62 16.79
CA VAL A 14 -21.37 11.17 15.50
C VAL A 14 -19.88 10.87 15.25
N VAL A 15 -19.02 10.97 16.27
CA VAL A 15 -17.58 10.67 16.16
C VAL A 15 -17.32 9.19 15.87
N SER A 16 -18.09 8.27 16.44
CA SER A 16 -17.93 6.82 16.15
C SER A 16 -18.34 6.46 14.72
N CYS A 17 -19.27 7.20 14.12
CA CYS A 17 -19.81 6.91 12.79
C CYS A 17 -18.82 7.23 11.65
N THR A 18 -17.87 8.14 11.87
CA THR A 18 -16.92 8.59 10.83
C THR A 18 -15.58 7.84 10.81
N ALA A 19 -15.33 6.96 11.80
CA ALA A 19 -14.00 6.38 12.02
C ALA A 19 -13.66 5.15 11.15
N MET A 20 -14.58 4.65 10.32
CA MET A 20 -14.41 3.35 9.65
C MET A 20 -13.99 3.42 8.17
N ALA A 21 -13.33 4.50 7.74
CA ALA A 21 -12.74 4.58 6.41
C ALA A 21 -11.28 4.08 6.45
N LYS A 22 -11.09 2.75 6.43
CA LYS A 22 -9.75 2.16 6.19
C LYS A 22 -9.36 2.47 4.75
N LYS A 23 -8.32 3.29 4.54
CA LYS A 23 -7.73 3.46 3.22
C LYS A 23 -7.38 2.06 2.66
N PRO A 24 -7.70 1.77 1.39
CA PRO A 24 -7.20 0.54 0.78
C PRO A 24 -5.67 0.54 0.93
N ASN A 25 -5.10 -0.60 1.33
CA ASN A 25 -3.65 -0.74 1.38
C ASN A 25 -3.13 -0.46 -0.03
N GLN A 26 -2.46 0.67 -0.19
CA GLN A 26 -1.86 1.02 -1.47
C GLN A 26 -0.71 0.05 -1.70
N VAL A 27 -0.72 -0.57 -2.88
CA VAL A 27 0.40 -1.38 -3.34
C VAL A 27 1.61 -0.46 -3.47
N ASP A 28 2.68 -0.79 -2.77
CA ASP A 28 3.95 -0.09 -2.83
C ASP A 28 4.93 -0.93 -3.64
N PHE A 29 5.42 -0.39 -4.74
CA PHE A 29 6.33 -1.13 -5.63
C PHE A 29 7.58 -1.62 -4.90
N SER A 30 8.17 -0.79 -4.03
CA SER A 30 9.45 -1.11 -3.37
C SER A 30 9.29 -2.18 -2.30
N ARG A 31 8.18 -2.15 -1.56
CA ARG A 31 7.87 -3.11 -0.50
C ARG A 31 7.25 -4.39 -1.03
N ASP A 32 6.33 -4.28 -2.00
CA ASP A 32 5.43 -5.38 -2.38
C ASP A 32 5.85 -6.06 -3.70
N ILE A 33 6.42 -5.34 -4.68
CA ILE A 33 6.70 -5.88 -6.04
C ILE A 33 8.19 -6.17 -6.25
N LYS A 34 9.06 -5.22 -5.93
CA LYS A 34 10.50 -5.31 -6.15
C LYS A 34 11.15 -6.57 -5.55
N PRO A 35 10.79 -7.04 -4.34
CA PRO A 35 11.36 -8.28 -3.81
C PRO A 35 11.05 -9.50 -4.66
N ILE A 36 9.84 -9.57 -5.24
CA ILE A 36 9.41 -10.67 -6.12
C ILE A 36 10.23 -10.67 -7.40
N LEU A 37 10.38 -9.51 -8.03
CA LEU A 37 11.17 -9.38 -9.26
C LEU A 37 12.67 -9.65 -9.02
N SER A 38 13.18 -9.22 -7.86
CA SER A 38 14.58 -9.48 -7.50
C SER A 38 14.87 -10.96 -7.26
N ASP A 39 13.92 -11.70 -6.68
CA ASP A 39 14.07 -13.14 -6.39
C ASP A 39 13.91 -14.00 -7.66
N ARG A 40 13.03 -13.59 -8.58
CA ARG A 40 12.60 -14.47 -9.69
C ARG A 40 13.02 -14.02 -11.08
N CYS A 41 13.31 -12.74 -11.27
CA CYS A 41 13.38 -12.17 -12.63
C CYS A 41 14.69 -11.43 -12.91
N TYR A 42 15.24 -10.69 -11.94
CA TYR A 42 16.41 -9.84 -12.18
C TYR A 42 17.71 -10.60 -12.45
N THR A 43 17.77 -11.90 -12.15
CA THR A 43 18.91 -12.74 -12.54
C THR A 43 19.08 -12.79 -14.07
N CYS A 44 18.00 -12.85 -14.84
CA CYS A 44 18.04 -12.92 -16.31
C CYS A 44 17.53 -11.63 -17.00
N HIS A 45 16.78 -10.78 -16.31
CA HIS A 45 16.17 -9.57 -16.89
C HIS A 45 16.43 -8.31 -16.06
N GLY A 46 17.55 -8.31 -15.32
CA GLY A 46 17.98 -7.20 -14.48
C GLY A 46 19.02 -6.30 -15.14
N PRO A 47 19.75 -5.50 -14.34
CA PRO A 47 20.67 -4.48 -14.84
C PRO A 47 21.97 -5.04 -15.43
N ASP A 48 22.35 -6.26 -15.05
CA ASP A 48 23.54 -6.91 -15.59
C ASP A 48 23.34 -7.25 -17.08
N ALA A 49 24.20 -6.71 -17.93
CA ALA A 49 24.11 -6.90 -19.37
C ALA A 49 24.58 -8.29 -19.82
N GLN A 50 25.41 -8.97 -19.04
CA GLN A 50 25.98 -10.27 -19.44
C GLN A 50 24.98 -11.42 -19.25
N SER A 51 24.16 -11.36 -18.20
CA SER A 51 23.09 -12.31 -17.91
C SER A 51 21.76 -11.97 -18.56
N ARG A 52 21.67 -10.84 -19.30
CA ARG A 52 20.40 -10.33 -19.81
C ARG A 52 19.89 -11.11 -21.01
N GLU A 53 18.70 -11.67 -20.85
CA GLU A 53 17.99 -12.41 -21.89
C GLU A 53 16.89 -11.58 -22.57
N ALA A 54 16.57 -11.94 -23.82
CA ALA A 54 15.46 -11.41 -24.61
C ALA A 54 15.42 -9.87 -24.74
N GLU A 55 16.56 -9.19 -24.53
CA GLU A 55 16.67 -7.72 -24.53
C GLU A 55 15.67 -7.04 -23.57
N LEU A 56 15.20 -7.77 -22.56
CA LEU A 56 14.17 -7.32 -21.62
C LEU A 56 14.79 -6.79 -20.33
N ARG A 57 14.26 -5.65 -19.85
CA ARG A 57 14.66 -4.97 -18.61
C ARG A 57 13.44 -4.72 -17.72
N LEU A 58 13.30 -5.52 -16.67
CA LEU A 58 12.17 -5.42 -15.72
C LEU A 58 12.46 -4.50 -14.54
N ASP A 59 13.70 -4.06 -14.37
CA ASP A 59 14.12 -3.12 -13.33
C ASP A 59 13.89 -1.65 -13.70
N LEU A 60 13.50 -1.38 -14.95
CA LEU A 60 13.31 -0.02 -15.51
C LEU A 60 11.84 0.34 -15.78
N ARG A 61 10.90 -0.57 -15.58
CA ARG A 61 9.47 -0.41 -15.88
C ARG A 61 8.64 -0.57 -14.61
#